data_AF-A0A2U3C948-F1
#
_entry.id   AF-A0A2U3C948-F1
#
_cell.length_a   1.000
_cell.length_b   1.000
_cell.length_c   1.000
_cell.angle_alpha   90.00
_cell.angle_beta   90.00
_cell.angle_gamma   90.00
#
_symmetry.space_group_name_H-M   'P 1'
#
loop_
_entity.id
_entity.type
_entity.pdbx_description
1 polymer ?
#
loop_
_entity_poly.entity_id
_entity_poly.type
_entity_poly.pdbx_seq_one_letter_code
_entity_poly.pdbx_strand_id
1 'polypeptide(L)'
;MTTTAKSPAPAGGPVTSQGRRCARCGCVLSAYNTDETCGACTRAALPPADDTPKVPARVWSDPEIREALAAWNFGQVSRLVRQRGSIRQEDVAQLTGLSQGFLSMLESGARRLTSIDRIVDFLDGLAVPADLVRVPRRRPVPRTAPAAAAPRSASLASVPRGTVSLPAQRTSSVTELDSRRSDADAPWTAEYAVTALADATAALTSGVACAAVPRLPELTGHAHRWATAGPCDAARRDGAGAEVAAGLPERLRATTEVLRGMDEEHGGGSLAPAATAHLGVVVGLLRGGSYDAGTGRELAAVAADAAGQAAWFQVESGRPVAASLRLLLAALRVAHVADDARVGAGVLLGLAVGACRTGQPVATVDLARAAREGTREYDAPALHAALLTWEARGHARLGRRRETLRALGLAAELCVRGRGGEEPQWLPPLGEGDIQAQAGSCHLDLGDHREAAHLLDLAATRLGPGRSRARGLALARSAQARLRLGDPQGAYETADQALQIAARIRSASLEEQVRPLTEALPGLAQRRSPGPADA
;
A
#
# COMPACT_ATOMS: atom_id res chain seq x y z
N MET A 1 -40.79 14.13 -66.77
CA MET A 1 -39.64 14.64 -66.00
C MET A 1 -39.23 13.56 -64.99
N THR A 2 -38.65 12.44 -65.43
CA THR A 2 -37.19 12.22 -65.61
C THR A 2 -36.37 12.43 -64.34
N THR A 3 -36.20 11.34 -63.60
CA THR A 3 -35.11 11.10 -62.65
C THR A 3 -33.79 10.91 -63.39
N THR A 4 -32.71 11.51 -62.87
CA THR A 4 -31.33 11.15 -63.23
C THR A 4 -30.42 11.32 -62.01
N ALA A 5 -29.36 10.51 -61.90
CA ALA A 5 -28.54 10.39 -60.69
C ALA A 5 -27.06 10.71 -60.94
N LYS A 6 -26.29 10.73 -59.81
CA LYS A 6 -24.91 10.23 -59.65
C LYS A 6 -23.75 11.25 -59.52
N SER A 7 -23.25 11.38 -58.26
CA SER A 7 -21.84 11.36 -57.76
C SER A 7 -20.73 12.25 -58.41
N PRO A 8 -19.50 12.37 -57.82
CA PRO A 8 -19.00 11.95 -56.50
C PRO A 8 -18.36 13.10 -55.67
N ALA A 9 -17.91 12.78 -54.45
CA ALA A 9 -17.07 13.67 -53.63
C ALA A 9 -15.57 13.58 -54.01
N PRO A 10 -14.78 14.66 -53.85
CA PRO A 10 -13.32 14.60 -53.97
C PRO A 10 -12.67 14.02 -52.71
N ALA A 11 -11.60 13.26 -52.89
CA ALA A 11 -10.79 12.76 -51.78
C ALA A 11 -9.86 13.86 -51.24
N GLY A 12 -9.81 13.99 -49.91
CA GLY A 12 -8.80 14.77 -49.18
C GLY A 12 -8.42 14.00 -47.93
N GLY A 13 -7.16 13.56 -47.82
CA GLY A 13 -6.69 12.72 -46.72
C GLY A 13 -6.57 13.48 -45.38
N PRO A 14 -6.55 12.76 -44.25
CA PRO A 14 -6.35 13.38 -42.94
C PRO A 14 -4.91 13.89 -42.81
N VAL A 15 -4.73 15.22 -42.81
CA VAL A 15 -3.47 15.84 -42.40
C VAL A 15 -3.36 15.73 -40.88
N THR A 16 -2.39 14.95 -40.41
CA THR A 16 -2.08 14.79 -38.98
C THR A 16 -1.44 16.06 -38.43
N SER A 17 -2.21 16.89 -37.74
CA SER A 17 -1.65 17.96 -36.91
C SER A 17 -1.00 17.36 -35.66
N GLN A 18 0.27 16.95 -35.78
CA GLN A 18 1.10 16.60 -34.62
C GLN A 18 1.09 17.78 -33.64
N GLY A 19 0.43 17.61 -32.49
CA GLY A 19 0.30 18.67 -31.51
C GLY A 19 1.67 19.02 -30.94
N ARG A 20 2.15 20.25 -31.21
CA ARG A 20 3.47 20.72 -30.74
C ARG A 20 3.63 20.41 -29.25
N ARG A 21 4.79 19.91 -28.81
CA ARG A 21 5.02 19.52 -27.41
C ARG A 21 5.97 20.50 -26.72
N CYS A 22 5.78 20.68 -25.41
CA CYS A 22 6.66 21.50 -24.59
C CYS A 22 8.06 20.91 -24.51
N ALA A 23 9.07 21.67 -24.96
CA ALA A 23 10.48 21.28 -24.93
C ALA A 23 11.06 20.98 -23.52
N ARG A 24 10.34 21.32 -22.44
CA ARG A 24 10.80 21.18 -21.04
C ARG A 24 10.07 20.10 -20.23
N CYS A 25 8.81 19.78 -20.53
CA CYS A 25 8.06 18.73 -19.80
C CYS A 25 7.32 17.72 -20.70
N GLY A 26 7.40 17.86 -22.03
CA GLY A 26 6.80 16.93 -22.99
C GLY A 26 5.27 16.97 -23.12
N CYS A 27 4.57 17.80 -22.33
CA CYS A 27 3.13 17.96 -22.44
C CYS A 27 2.74 18.61 -23.78
N VAL A 28 1.57 18.26 -24.31
CA VAL A 28 1.07 18.82 -25.58
C VAL A 28 0.68 20.28 -25.36
N LEU A 29 1.16 21.15 -26.23
CA LEU A 29 0.85 22.58 -26.24
C LEU A 29 -0.54 22.77 -26.85
N SER A 30 -1.30 23.70 -26.28
CA SER A 30 -2.55 24.17 -26.90
C SER A 30 -2.28 24.69 -28.32
N ALA A 31 -3.23 24.50 -29.24
CA ALA A 31 -3.18 25.07 -30.59
C ALA A 31 -3.03 26.60 -30.60
N TYR A 32 -3.42 27.27 -29.50
CA TYR A 32 -3.29 28.72 -29.29
C TYR A 32 -1.97 29.14 -28.60
N ASN A 33 -1.15 28.19 -28.17
CA ASN A 33 0.18 28.51 -27.64
C ASN A 33 1.19 28.48 -28.79
N THR A 34 1.89 29.59 -29.03
CA THR A 34 2.93 29.76 -30.05
C THR A 34 4.35 29.44 -29.57
N ASP A 35 4.58 29.40 -28.24
CA ASP A 35 5.90 29.19 -27.64
C ASP A 35 6.36 27.73 -27.75
N GLU A 36 7.67 27.48 -27.61
CA GLU A 36 8.23 26.11 -27.54
C GLU A 36 8.02 25.44 -26.17
N THR A 37 7.54 26.19 -25.17
CA THR A 37 7.26 25.66 -23.82
C THR A 37 5.82 25.93 -23.40
N CYS A 38 5.27 25.06 -22.54
CA CYS A 38 3.92 25.26 -22.02
C CYS A 38 3.95 26.35 -20.94
N GLY A 39 2.84 27.08 -20.77
CA GLY A 39 2.78 28.16 -19.78
C GLY A 39 3.14 27.75 -18.34
N ALA A 40 3.04 26.47 -17.96
CA ALA A 40 3.59 25.98 -16.69
C ALA A 40 5.13 25.97 -16.68
N CYS A 41 5.77 25.49 -17.76
CA CYS A 41 7.22 25.51 -17.93
C CYS A 41 7.79 26.90 -18.18
N THR A 42 7.06 27.80 -18.83
CA THR A 42 7.42 29.22 -18.98
C THR A 42 7.40 29.92 -17.61
N ARG A 43 6.32 29.76 -16.84
CA ARG A 43 6.22 30.29 -15.46
C ARG A 43 7.28 29.70 -14.52
N ALA A 44 7.65 28.43 -14.68
CA ALA A 44 8.76 27.82 -13.94
C ALA A 44 10.16 28.16 -14.50
N ALA A 45 10.28 29.01 -15.54
CA ALA A 45 11.55 29.49 -16.10
C ALA A 45 11.80 30.97 -15.74
N LEU A 46 10.74 31.75 -15.50
CA LEU A 46 10.84 33.08 -14.93
C LEU A 46 11.47 32.99 -13.52
N PRO A 47 12.40 33.91 -13.16
CA PRO A 47 12.74 34.11 -11.77
C PRO A 47 11.47 34.53 -11.01
N PRO A 48 11.31 34.17 -9.72
CA PRO A 48 10.13 34.57 -8.96
C PRO A 48 10.05 36.09 -8.90
N ALA A 49 9.02 36.66 -9.50
CA ALA A 49 8.65 38.04 -9.23
C ALA A 49 8.25 38.17 -7.75
N ASP A 50 8.60 39.29 -7.12
CA ASP A 50 8.30 39.55 -5.70
C ASP A 50 6.80 39.48 -5.38
N ASP A 51 5.95 39.71 -6.39
CA ASP A 51 4.48 39.55 -6.35
C ASP A 51 4.01 38.09 -6.52
N THR A 52 4.67 37.13 -5.87
CA THR A 52 4.06 35.79 -5.73
C THR A 52 2.90 35.90 -4.73
N PRO A 53 1.63 35.61 -5.10
CA PRO A 53 0.50 35.73 -4.19
C PRO A 53 0.68 34.79 -3.01
N LYS A 54 0.50 35.31 -1.78
CA LYS A 54 0.67 34.56 -0.52
C LYS A 54 -0.61 34.66 0.29
N VAL A 55 -1.03 33.55 0.91
CA VAL A 55 -2.14 33.56 1.86
C VAL A 55 -1.72 34.34 3.11
N PRO A 56 -2.43 35.42 3.51
CA PRO A 56 -2.06 36.18 4.70
C PRO A 56 -2.19 35.33 5.97
N ALA A 57 -1.20 35.34 6.86
CA ALA A 57 -1.15 34.47 8.04
C ALA A 57 -2.41 34.53 8.94
N ARG A 58 -3.07 35.70 9.01
CA ARG A 58 -4.34 35.91 9.74
C ARG A 58 -5.47 34.96 9.32
N VAL A 59 -5.46 34.46 8.09
CA VAL A 59 -6.46 33.54 7.55
C VAL A 59 -6.48 32.21 8.31
N TRP A 60 -5.32 31.77 8.80
CA TRP A 60 -5.16 30.50 9.52
C TRP A 60 -5.68 30.52 10.97
N SER A 61 -5.99 31.72 11.49
CA SER A 61 -6.63 31.90 12.78
C SER A 61 -8.17 31.82 12.71
N ASP A 62 -8.75 31.76 11.51
CA ASP A 62 -10.21 31.72 11.32
C ASP A 62 -10.78 30.33 11.71
N PRO A 63 -11.76 30.25 12.63
CA PRO A 63 -12.28 28.98 13.11
C PRO A 63 -13.00 28.16 12.02
N GLU A 64 -13.67 28.80 11.05
CA GLU A 64 -14.37 28.11 9.95
C GLU A 64 -13.36 27.40 9.03
N ILE A 65 -12.18 28.00 8.85
CA ILE A 65 -11.09 27.42 8.05
C ILE A 65 -10.47 26.23 8.78
N ARG A 66 -10.29 26.33 10.10
CA ARG A 66 -9.77 25.23 10.93
C ARG A 66 -10.73 24.04 10.96
N GLU A 67 -12.03 24.29 11.05
CA GLU A 67 -13.07 23.26 10.98
C GLU A 67 -13.10 22.61 9.58
N ALA A 68 -13.08 23.40 8.50
CA ALA A 68 -13.04 22.88 7.14
C ALA A 68 -11.78 22.04 6.84
N LEU A 69 -10.62 22.41 7.41
CA LEU A 69 -9.39 21.62 7.35
C LEU A 69 -9.52 20.32 8.16
N ALA A 70 -10.08 20.37 9.38
CA ALA A 70 -10.30 19.18 10.22
C ALA A 70 -11.28 18.19 9.58
N ALA A 71 -12.27 18.69 8.84
CA ALA A 71 -13.24 17.91 8.07
C ALA A 71 -12.77 17.52 6.65
N TRP A 72 -11.51 17.83 6.28
CA TRP A 72 -10.93 17.57 4.96
C TRP A 72 -11.74 18.14 3.77
N ASN A 73 -12.49 19.23 4.00
CA ASN A 73 -13.34 19.87 3.00
C ASN A 73 -12.56 20.92 2.19
N PHE A 74 -11.66 20.45 1.32
CA PHE A 74 -10.77 21.32 0.54
C PHE A 74 -11.49 22.37 -0.34
N GLY A 75 -12.74 22.11 -0.76
CA GLY A 75 -13.55 23.10 -1.47
C GLY A 75 -14.04 24.26 -0.59
N GLN A 76 -14.40 23.97 0.66
CA GLN A 76 -14.70 25.00 1.65
C GLN A 76 -13.43 25.75 2.06
N VAL A 77 -12.30 25.05 2.24
CA VAL A 77 -11.00 25.69 2.51
C VAL A 77 -10.60 26.67 1.40
N SER A 78 -10.66 26.26 0.13
CA SER A 78 -10.35 27.14 -1.02
C SER A 78 -11.20 28.43 -1.01
N ARG A 79 -12.52 28.26 -0.80
CA ARG A 79 -13.48 29.37 -0.78
C ARG A 79 -13.24 30.34 0.37
N LEU A 80 -13.04 29.82 1.59
CA LEU A 80 -12.81 30.65 2.78
C LEU A 80 -11.44 31.34 2.72
N VAL A 81 -10.38 30.65 2.27
CA VAL A 81 -9.05 31.23 2.09
C VAL A 81 -9.09 32.37 1.06
N ARG A 82 -9.86 32.24 -0.03
CA ARG A 82 -10.18 33.34 -0.97
C ARG A 82 -10.82 34.53 -0.27
N GLN A 83 -11.91 34.29 0.45
CA GLN A 83 -12.74 35.34 1.07
C GLN A 83 -11.99 36.09 2.19
N ARG A 84 -11.34 35.37 3.10
CA ARG A 84 -10.63 35.94 4.26
C ARG A 84 -9.23 36.48 3.90
N GLY A 85 -8.62 35.93 2.84
CA GLY A 85 -7.31 36.35 2.34
C GLY A 85 -7.35 37.49 1.30
N SER A 86 -8.52 37.80 0.75
CA SER A 86 -8.71 38.72 -0.39
C SER A 86 -7.94 38.32 -1.66
N ILE A 87 -7.72 37.02 -1.86
CA ILE A 87 -7.02 36.47 -3.03
C ILE A 87 -8.02 36.02 -4.12
N ARG A 88 -7.58 35.99 -5.37
CA ARG A 88 -8.37 35.56 -6.53
C ARG A 88 -8.33 34.03 -6.66
N GLN A 89 -9.29 33.46 -7.40
CA GLN A 89 -9.31 32.02 -7.68
C GLN A 89 -8.16 31.60 -8.61
N GLU A 90 -7.69 32.51 -9.46
CA GLU A 90 -6.49 32.32 -10.29
C GLU A 90 -5.22 32.29 -9.44
N ASP A 91 -5.12 33.12 -8.39
CA ASP A 91 -3.99 33.09 -7.44
C ASP A 91 -3.93 31.74 -6.70
N VAL A 92 -5.09 31.19 -6.29
CA VAL A 92 -5.18 29.85 -5.69
C VAL A 92 -4.79 28.76 -6.71
N ALA A 93 -5.17 28.91 -7.98
CA ALA A 93 -4.76 28.00 -9.05
C ALA A 93 -3.24 28.01 -9.25
N GLN A 94 -2.62 29.19 -9.25
CA GLN A 94 -1.18 29.36 -9.35
C GLN A 94 -0.44 28.79 -8.14
N LEU A 95 -0.95 29.04 -6.92
CA LEU A 95 -0.37 28.53 -5.68
C LEU A 95 -0.41 26.99 -5.61
N THR A 96 -1.55 26.39 -5.93
CA THR A 96 -1.82 24.95 -5.72
C THR A 96 -1.47 24.06 -6.92
N GLY A 97 -1.13 24.63 -8.06
CA GLY A 97 -0.91 23.89 -9.31
C GLY A 97 -2.19 23.28 -9.92
N LEU A 98 -3.36 23.48 -9.31
CA LEU A 98 -4.65 23.02 -9.82
C LEU A 98 -5.16 23.95 -10.92
N SER A 99 -5.92 23.43 -11.88
CA SER A 99 -6.55 24.29 -12.90
C SER A 99 -7.72 25.09 -12.31
N GLN A 100 -7.92 26.32 -12.78
CA GLN A 100 -9.03 27.19 -12.35
C GLN A 100 -10.39 26.49 -12.46
N GLY A 101 -10.64 25.76 -13.57
CA GLY A 101 -11.87 24.98 -13.74
C GLY A 101 -12.01 23.83 -12.72
N PHE A 102 -10.91 23.21 -12.30
CA PHE A 102 -10.93 22.21 -11.23
C PHE A 102 -11.24 22.85 -9.87
N LEU A 103 -10.66 24.01 -9.55
CA LEU A 103 -10.97 24.77 -8.33
C LEU A 103 -12.42 25.27 -8.29
N SER A 104 -12.99 25.69 -9.43
CA SER A 104 -14.41 26.04 -9.52
C SER A 104 -15.35 24.85 -9.24
N MET A 105 -15.03 23.68 -9.80
CA MET A 105 -15.76 22.43 -9.49
C MET A 105 -15.55 21.96 -8.04
N LEU A 106 -14.39 22.24 -7.44
CA LEU A 106 -14.08 21.94 -6.05
C LEU A 106 -14.87 22.86 -5.09
N GLU A 107 -14.88 24.17 -5.35
CA GLU A 107 -15.58 25.17 -4.53
C GLU A 107 -17.11 25.04 -4.60
N SER A 108 -17.65 24.55 -5.72
CA SER A 108 -19.08 24.24 -5.88
C SER A 108 -19.49 22.85 -5.36
N GLY A 109 -18.52 22.01 -4.96
CA GLY A 109 -18.77 20.64 -4.49
C GLY A 109 -19.03 19.61 -5.59
N ALA A 110 -19.05 20.02 -6.86
CA ALA A 110 -19.19 19.13 -8.03
C ALA A 110 -18.00 18.16 -8.18
N ARG A 111 -16.85 18.47 -7.57
CA ARG A 111 -15.69 17.58 -7.43
C ARG A 111 -15.11 17.63 -6.03
N ARG A 112 -14.42 16.55 -5.65
CA ARG A 112 -13.62 16.45 -4.41
C ARG A 112 -12.15 16.21 -4.76
N LEU A 113 -11.24 16.70 -3.91
CA LEU A 113 -9.82 16.37 -3.96
C LEU A 113 -9.64 14.98 -3.30
N THR A 114 -9.47 13.95 -4.11
CA THR A 114 -9.27 12.55 -3.67
C THR A 114 -7.85 12.04 -3.88
N SER A 115 -7.11 12.61 -4.83
CA SER A 115 -5.72 12.24 -5.13
C SER A 115 -4.76 12.82 -4.08
N ILE A 116 -3.98 11.96 -3.43
CA ILE A 116 -3.03 12.34 -2.37
C ILE A 116 -1.99 13.34 -2.87
N ASP A 117 -1.40 13.12 -4.04
CA ASP A 117 -0.39 14.04 -4.57
C ASP A 117 -1.02 15.44 -4.79
N ARG A 118 -2.26 15.53 -5.29
CA ARG A 118 -2.98 16.82 -5.43
C ARG A 118 -3.44 17.42 -4.10
N ILE A 119 -3.72 16.60 -3.08
CA ILE A 119 -4.00 17.08 -1.73
C ILE A 119 -2.73 17.70 -1.15
N VAL A 120 -1.58 17.06 -1.32
CA VAL A 120 -0.28 17.60 -0.92
C VAL A 120 0.02 18.89 -1.68
N ASP A 121 -0.14 18.93 -3.01
CA ASP A 121 0.05 20.13 -3.82
C ASP A 121 -0.88 21.29 -3.40
N PHE A 122 -2.16 21.01 -3.10
CA PHE A 122 -3.12 22.00 -2.60
C PHE A 122 -2.71 22.56 -1.23
N LEU A 123 -2.31 21.68 -0.32
CA LEU A 123 -1.92 22.03 1.04
C LEU A 123 -0.59 22.80 1.06
N ASP A 124 0.43 22.32 0.34
CA ASP A 124 1.75 22.95 0.23
C ASP A 124 1.70 24.26 -0.55
N GLY A 125 0.92 24.32 -1.63
CA GLY A 125 0.71 25.52 -2.41
C GLY A 125 0.09 26.68 -1.62
N LEU A 126 -0.91 26.39 -0.77
CA LEU A 126 -1.49 27.39 0.12
C LEU A 126 -0.61 27.74 1.33
N ALA A 127 0.49 27.02 1.57
CA ALA A 127 1.33 27.15 2.76
C ALA A 127 0.56 27.04 4.09
N VAL A 128 -0.45 26.14 4.16
CA VAL A 128 -1.24 25.92 5.40
C VAL A 128 -0.30 25.50 6.55
N PRO A 129 -0.33 26.16 7.72
CA PRO A 129 0.51 25.81 8.88
C PRO A 129 0.38 24.35 9.31
N ALA A 130 1.52 23.76 9.70
CA ALA A 130 1.64 22.32 9.98
C ALA A 130 0.87 21.86 11.24
N ASP A 131 0.60 22.78 12.18
CA ASP A 131 -0.23 22.54 13.37
C ASP A 131 -1.73 22.40 13.04
N LEU A 132 -2.17 22.91 11.89
CA LEU A 132 -3.56 22.86 11.43
C LEU A 132 -3.89 21.64 10.57
N VAL A 133 -2.89 20.86 10.17
CA VAL A 133 -3.05 19.72 9.26
C VAL A 133 -2.34 18.49 9.81
N ARG A 134 -3.11 17.49 10.25
CA ARG A 134 -2.57 16.22 10.79
C ARG A 134 -2.07 15.27 9.69
N VAL A 135 -1.19 15.75 8.81
CA VAL A 135 -0.50 14.95 7.77
C VAL A 135 0.95 15.41 7.64
N PRO A 136 1.96 14.52 7.59
CA PRO A 136 3.36 14.92 7.40
C PRO A 136 3.59 15.43 5.97
N ARG A 137 4.05 16.68 5.84
CA ARG A 137 4.28 17.33 4.54
C ARG A 137 5.78 17.42 4.23
N ARG A 138 6.14 17.45 2.94
CA ARG A 138 7.55 17.42 2.52
C ARG A 138 8.19 18.79 2.73
N ARG A 139 9.35 18.82 3.37
CA ARG A 139 10.17 20.04 3.50
C ARG A 139 10.76 20.40 2.12
N PRO A 140 10.66 21.65 1.63
CA PRO A 140 11.27 22.04 0.36
C PRO A 140 12.79 21.88 0.41
N VAL A 141 13.37 21.20 -0.59
CA VAL A 141 14.82 21.06 -0.76
C VAL A 141 15.29 22.10 -1.79
N PRO A 142 16.34 22.91 -1.50
CA PRO A 142 16.89 23.83 -2.49
C PRO A 142 17.48 23.08 -3.69
N ARG A 143 17.17 23.52 -4.90
CA ARG A 143 17.74 22.97 -6.14
C ARG A 143 19.17 23.48 -6.33
N THR A 144 20.17 22.63 -6.11
CA THR A 144 21.53 22.84 -6.63
C THR A 144 21.65 22.38 -8.09
N ALA A 145 22.55 23.02 -8.84
CA ALA A 145 22.74 22.78 -10.28
C ALA A 145 23.54 21.49 -10.57
N PRO A 146 23.39 20.87 -11.76
CA PRO A 146 24.06 19.61 -12.08
C PRO A 146 25.54 19.80 -12.41
N ALA A 147 26.40 18.96 -11.82
CA ALA A 147 27.81 18.81 -12.23
C ALA A 147 27.95 17.85 -13.42
N ALA A 148 29.00 18.04 -14.21
CA ALA A 148 29.09 17.53 -15.58
C ALA A 148 29.61 16.09 -15.74
N ALA A 149 29.52 15.64 -17.00
CA ALA A 149 29.84 14.36 -17.62
C ALA A 149 31.06 13.53 -17.13
N ALA A 150 30.97 12.22 -17.41
CA ALA A 150 31.97 11.18 -17.19
C ALA A 150 33.21 11.25 -18.12
N PRO A 151 34.13 10.28 -18.02
CA PRO A 151 34.37 9.47 -19.23
C PRO A 151 34.41 7.93 -19.05
N ARG A 152 34.56 7.24 -20.19
CA ARG A 152 34.46 5.80 -20.50
C ARG A 152 35.66 5.35 -21.36
N SER A 153 36.02 4.06 -21.52
CA SER A 153 35.73 2.82 -20.77
C SER A 153 36.53 1.64 -21.38
N ALA A 154 37.18 0.78 -20.58
CA ALA A 154 37.85 -0.44 -21.06
C ALA A 154 38.05 -1.44 -19.90
N SER A 155 38.26 -2.75 -20.07
CA SER A 155 37.94 -3.77 -21.08
C SER A 155 38.63 -5.06 -20.61
N LEU A 156 37.87 -6.16 -20.49
CA LEU A 156 38.24 -7.60 -20.52
C LEU A 156 39.71 -8.06 -20.27
N ALA A 157 39.90 -9.00 -19.32
CA ALA A 157 40.67 -10.25 -19.54
C ALA A 157 40.62 -11.28 -18.36
N SER A 158 40.45 -12.57 -18.72
CA SER A 158 40.97 -13.83 -18.11
C SER A 158 40.97 -14.15 -16.60
N VAL A 159 40.61 -15.41 -16.31
CA VAL A 159 40.75 -16.15 -15.03
C VAL A 159 42.11 -16.87 -14.95
N PRO A 160 42.69 -17.08 -13.76
CA PRO A 160 43.10 -18.45 -13.39
C PRO A 160 42.66 -18.87 -11.97
N ARG A 161 42.51 -20.18 -11.76
CA ARG A 161 42.23 -20.79 -10.45
C ARG A 161 43.48 -20.73 -9.56
N GLY A 162 43.32 -20.36 -8.29
CA GLY A 162 44.37 -20.44 -7.28
C GLY A 162 43.78 -20.81 -5.91
N THR A 163 44.27 -21.91 -5.33
CA THR A 163 43.91 -22.37 -3.98
C THR A 163 44.70 -21.61 -2.92
N VAL A 164 44.03 -20.92 -2.00
CA VAL A 164 44.65 -20.40 -0.76
C VAL A 164 43.70 -20.66 0.42
N SER A 165 44.26 -21.12 1.54
CA SER A 165 43.54 -21.58 2.73
C SER A 165 42.76 -20.47 3.46
N LEU A 166 41.61 -20.86 4.01
CA LEU A 166 40.83 -20.02 4.94
C LEU A 166 41.55 -19.86 6.29
N PRO A 167 41.70 -18.63 6.82
CA PRO A 167 41.87 -18.43 8.25
C PRO A 167 40.51 -18.60 8.94
N ALA A 168 40.46 -19.44 9.97
CA ALA A 168 39.24 -19.65 10.74
C ALA A 168 38.90 -18.41 11.59
N GLN A 169 37.86 -17.67 11.22
CA GLN A 169 37.23 -16.69 12.11
C GLN A 169 35.91 -17.26 12.65
N ARG A 170 35.97 -17.74 13.89
CA ARG A 170 34.78 -18.02 14.70
C ARG A 170 34.20 -16.70 15.20
N THR A 171 32.99 -16.33 14.78
CA THR A 171 32.17 -15.35 15.52
C THR A 171 30.67 -15.61 15.36
N SER A 172 29.95 -15.49 16.48
CA SER A 172 28.51 -15.19 16.59
C SER A 172 27.51 -15.95 15.69
N SER A 173 27.07 -17.13 16.15
CA SER A 173 25.83 -17.77 15.66
C SER A 173 24.87 -18.26 16.77
N VAL A 174 25.30 -18.26 18.03
CA VAL A 174 24.54 -18.80 19.18
C VAL A 174 23.78 -17.71 19.93
N THR A 175 24.45 -16.61 20.28
CA THR A 175 23.86 -15.51 21.07
C THR A 175 22.67 -14.83 20.39
N GLU A 176 22.75 -14.59 19.07
CA GLU A 176 21.68 -13.91 18.32
C GLU A 176 20.41 -14.75 18.13
N LEU A 177 20.51 -16.07 18.34
CA LEU A 177 19.35 -16.99 18.33
C LEU A 177 18.66 -17.01 19.69
N ASP A 178 19.43 -17.07 20.79
CA ASP A 178 18.89 -16.98 22.16
C ASP A 178 18.16 -15.66 22.42
N SER A 179 18.74 -14.53 21.99
CA SER A 179 18.10 -13.21 22.15
C SER A 179 16.73 -13.08 21.46
N ARG A 180 16.45 -13.91 20.44
CA ARG A 180 15.16 -13.89 19.71
C ARG A 180 14.17 -14.93 20.22
N ARG A 181 14.66 -16.04 20.77
CA ARG A 181 13.81 -16.97 21.52
C ARG A 181 13.25 -16.28 22.77
N SER A 182 14.11 -15.52 23.46
CA SER A 182 13.77 -14.65 24.59
C SER A 182 12.60 -13.67 24.29
N ASP A 183 12.50 -13.13 23.08
CA ASP A 183 11.41 -12.21 22.71
C ASP A 183 10.05 -12.92 22.64
N ALA A 184 9.97 -14.10 22.02
CA ALA A 184 8.74 -14.89 21.99
C ALA A 184 8.32 -15.38 23.39
N ASP A 185 9.30 -15.62 24.26
CA ASP A 185 9.08 -16.03 25.65
C ASP A 185 8.68 -14.87 26.59
N ALA A 186 8.89 -13.62 26.18
CA ALA A 186 8.63 -12.41 26.95
C ALA A 186 7.16 -12.29 27.46
N PRO A 187 6.89 -11.42 28.46
CA PRO A 187 5.57 -11.34 29.09
C PRO A 187 4.46 -10.92 28.12
N TRP A 188 3.30 -11.58 28.19
CA TRP A 188 2.09 -11.18 27.45
C TRP A 188 1.21 -10.28 28.32
N THR A 189 1.82 -9.24 28.90
CA THR A 189 1.15 -8.22 29.73
C THR A 189 0.84 -6.97 28.92
N ALA A 190 -0.15 -6.19 29.33
CA ALA A 190 -0.57 -4.98 28.64
C ALA A 190 0.56 -3.94 28.54
N GLU A 191 1.36 -3.79 29.61
CA GLU A 191 2.51 -2.89 29.63
C GLU A 191 3.60 -3.28 28.63
N TYR A 192 3.97 -4.57 28.58
CA TYR A 192 4.98 -5.05 27.65
C TYR A 192 4.48 -4.98 26.19
N ALA A 193 3.22 -5.33 25.94
CA ALA A 193 2.61 -5.24 24.62
C ALA A 193 2.64 -3.80 24.06
N VAL A 194 2.24 -2.82 24.86
CA VAL A 194 2.29 -1.39 24.48
C VAL A 194 3.72 -0.91 24.26
N THR A 195 4.68 -1.37 25.08
CA THR A 195 6.10 -1.01 24.94
C THR A 195 6.69 -1.59 23.65
N ALA A 196 6.50 -2.89 23.40
CA ALA A 196 6.97 -3.55 22.19
C ALA A 196 6.38 -2.92 20.91
N LEU A 197 5.10 -2.53 20.92
CA LEU A 197 4.49 -1.84 19.78
C LEU A 197 5.06 -0.42 19.61
N ALA A 198 5.34 0.30 20.71
CA ALA A 198 5.96 1.62 20.65
C ALA A 198 7.37 1.57 20.06
N ASP A 199 8.19 0.62 20.48
CA ASP A 199 9.56 0.46 19.98
C ASP A 199 9.59 0.02 18.51
N ALA A 200 8.71 -0.91 18.11
CA ALA A 200 8.54 -1.29 16.71
C ALA A 200 8.04 -0.13 15.83
N THR A 201 7.16 0.73 16.36
CA THR A 201 6.70 1.95 15.66
C THR A 201 7.82 2.98 15.52
N ALA A 202 8.64 3.16 16.57
CA ALA A 202 9.80 4.05 16.56
C ALA A 202 10.90 3.56 15.59
N ALA A 203 11.06 2.25 15.39
CA ALA A 203 11.96 1.70 14.38
C ALA A 203 11.54 2.08 12.95
N LEU A 204 10.22 2.12 12.65
CA LEU A 204 9.72 2.54 11.33
C LEU A 204 9.96 4.02 11.02
N THR A 205 9.86 4.90 12.02
CA THR A 205 10.04 6.35 11.87
C THR A 205 11.51 6.75 11.81
N SER A 206 12.36 6.15 12.66
CA SER A 206 13.81 6.36 12.67
C SER A 206 14.53 5.77 11.46
N GLY A 207 13.90 4.84 10.74
CA GLY A 207 14.51 4.15 9.60
C GLY A 207 15.57 3.13 9.99
N VAL A 208 15.65 2.76 11.27
CA VAL A 208 16.54 1.69 11.76
C VAL A 208 16.10 0.38 11.11
N ALA A 209 16.89 -0.10 10.15
CA ALA A 209 16.60 -1.31 9.41
C ALA A 209 16.71 -2.52 10.34
N CYS A 210 15.57 -3.10 10.72
CA CYS A 210 15.56 -4.41 11.36
C CYS A 210 15.96 -5.46 10.33
N ALA A 211 17.27 -5.77 10.26
CA ALA A 211 17.87 -6.50 9.16
C ALA A 211 17.41 -7.97 9.06
N ALA A 212 16.92 -8.55 10.16
CA ALA A 212 16.74 -9.99 10.27
C ALA A 212 15.27 -10.40 10.37
N VAL A 213 14.81 -11.06 9.28
CA VAL A 213 13.50 -11.72 9.14
C VAL A 213 13.28 -12.70 10.31
N PRO A 214 12.15 -12.61 11.04
CA PRO A 214 11.73 -13.62 12.01
C PRO A 214 11.64 -15.01 11.40
N ARG A 215 12.19 -16.02 12.07
CA ARG A 215 12.22 -17.41 11.58
C ARG A 215 11.08 -18.25 12.16
N LEU A 216 10.78 -19.39 11.53
CA LEU A 216 9.74 -20.35 11.92
C LEU A 216 9.49 -20.47 13.44
N PRO A 217 10.49 -20.74 14.33
CA PRO A 217 10.22 -20.92 15.77
C PRO A 217 9.77 -19.64 16.49
N GLU A 218 10.21 -18.46 16.02
CA GLU A 218 9.80 -17.15 16.55
C GLU A 218 8.35 -16.86 16.14
N LEU A 219 8.02 -17.11 14.87
CA LEU A 219 6.68 -16.93 14.31
C LEU A 219 5.64 -17.87 14.96
N THR A 220 5.94 -19.17 15.06
CA THR A 220 5.02 -20.15 15.65
C THR A 220 4.97 -20.07 17.17
N GLY A 221 6.07 -19.68 17.82
CA GLY A 221 6.09 -19.39 19.26
C GLY A 221 5.13 -18.26 19.63
N HIS A 222 5.14 -17.15 18.87
CA HIS A 222 4.18 -16.06 19.07
C HIS A 222 2.72 -16.48 18.80
N ALA A 223 2.48 -17.25 17.73
CA ALA A 223 1.13 -17.74 17.42
C ALA A 223 0.60 -18.70 18.51
N HIS A 224 1.47 -19.56 19.04
CA HIS A 224 1.14 -20.43 20.17
C HIS A 224 0.86 -19.64 21.44
N ARG A 225 1.71 -18.66 21.78
CA ARG A 225 1.52 -17.81 22.97
C ARG A 225 0.27 -16.95 22.89
N TRP A 226 -0.11 -16.45 21.71
CA TRP A 226 -1.41 -15.80 21.50
C TRP A 226 -2.59 -16.74 21.78
N ALA A 227 -2.49 -18.01 21.37
CA ALA A 227 -3.54 -19.01 21.57
C ALA A 227 -3.59 -19.61 22.99
N THR A 228 -2.54 -19.48 23.81
CA THR A 228 -2.43 -20.13 25.13
C THR A 228 -2.17 -19.19 26.30
N ALA A 229 -1.86 -17.91 26.07
CA ALA A 229 -1.79 -16.93 27.13
C ALA A 229 -3.17 -16.75 27.79
N GLY A 230 -3.19 -16.68 29.12
CA GLY A 230 -4.40 -16.33 29.85
C GLY A 230 -4.87 -14.90 29.53
N PRO A 231 -6.09 -14.52 29.95
CA PRO A 231 -6.59 -13.17 29.80
C PRO A 231 -5.56 -12.15 30.32
N CYS A 232 -5.34 -11.10 29.54
CA CYS A 232 -4.41 -10.06 29.96
C CYS A 232 -5.02 -9.26 31.13
N ASP A 233 -4.19 -8.80 32.07
CA ASP A 233 -4.63 -7.88 33.11
C ASP A 233 -5.35 -6.68 32.49
N ALA A 234 -6.36 -6.17 33.20
CA ALA A 234 -7.27 -5.16 32.69
C ALA A 234 -6.51 -4.02 32.00
N ALA A 235 -6.86 -3.73 30.74
CA ALA A 235 -6.28 -2.67 29.92
C ALA A 235 -6.70 -1.26 30.40
N ARG A 236 -6.58 -1.00 31.71
CA ARG A 236 -6.86 0.26 32.38
C ARG A 236 -5.54 1.00 32.59
N ARG A 237 -5.56 2.32 32.46
CA ARG A 237 -4.42 3.18 32.80
C ARG A 237 -4.91 4.39 33.57
N ASP A 238 -4.72 4.38 34.89
CA ASP A 238 -4.93 5.54 35.75
C ASP A 238 -3.70 6.46 35.65
N GLY A 239 -3.66 7.30 34.62
CA GLY A 239 -2.52 8.18 34.32
C GLY A 239 -2.81 9.65 34.60
N ALA A 240 -1.74 10.43 34.83
CA ALA A 240 -1.80 11.90 34.87
C ALA A 240 -1.91 12.55 33.46
N GLY A 241 -2.03 11.73 32.40
CA GLY A 241 -2.27 12.20 31.04
C GLY A 241 -3.74 12.52 30.79
N ALA A 242 -4.03 13.13 29.63
CA ALA A 242 -5.40 13.45 29.25
C ALA A 242 -6.28 12.18 29.13
N GLU A 243 -7.52 12.30 29.57
CA GLU A 243 -8.53 11.25 29.45
C GLU A 243 -8.85 10.95 27.98
N VAL A 244 -8.84 9.67 27.61
CA VAL A 244 -9.22 9.22 26.26
C VAL A 244 -10.74 9.23 26.16
N ALA A 245 -11.29 10.28 25.55
CA ALA A 245 -12.73 10.41 25.32
C ALA A 245 -13.31 9.18 24.60
N ALA A 246 -14.42 8.63 25.12
CA ALA A 246 -14.98 7.33 24.71
C ALA A 246 -15.20 7.14 23.18
N GLY A 247 -15.57 8.19 22.45
CA GLY A 247 -15.72 8.13 20.99
C GLY A 247 -14.42 8.27 20.16
N LEU A 248 -13.25 8.35 20.79
CA LEU A 248 -11.96 8.51 20.10
C LEU A 248 -11.47 7.23 19.40
N PRO A 249 -11.55 6.02 20.00
CA PRO A 249 -11.18 4.77 19.31
C PRO A 249 -11.93 4.59 17.99
N GLU A 250 -13.23 4.85 17.94
CA GLU A 250 -14.03 4.78 16.71
C GLU A 250 -13.54 5.75 15.61
N ARG A 251 -13.19 6.99 15.95
CA ARG A 251 -12.63 7.95 14.98
C ARG A 251 -11.24 7.54 14.48
N LEU A 252 -10.42 6.95 15.34
CA LEU A 252 -9.09 6.42 14.97
C LEU A 252 -9.23 5.21 14.05
N ARG A 253 -10.19 4.32 14.33
CA ARG A 253 -10.60 3.17 13.50
C ARG A 253 -11.06 3.62 12.11
N ALA A 254 -11.94 4.62 12.03
CA ALA A 254 -12.38 5.21 10.76
C ALA A 254 -11.23 5.79 9.94
N THR A 255 -10.19 6.34 10.59
CA THR A 255 -8.97 6.80 9.90
C THR A 255 -8.19 5.63 9.28
N THR A 256 -8.13 4.48 9.96
CA THR A 256 -7.54 3.25 9.41
C THR A 256 -8.35 2.73 8.20
N GLU A 257 -9.68 2.76 8.26
CA GLU A 257 -10.55 2.39 7.12
C GLU A 257 -10.34 3.30 5.90
N VAL A 258 -10.23 4.62 6.10
CA VAL A 258 -9.95 5.58 5.01
C VAL A 258 -8.63 5.26 4.32
N LEU A 259 -7.58 4.93 5.08
CA LEU A 259 -6.30 4.52 4.52
C LEU A 259 -6.39 3.18 3.76
N ARG A 260 -7.18 2.23 4.25
CA ARG A 260 -7.40 0.93 3.58
C ARG A 260 -8.12 1.12 2.24
N GLY A 261 -9.15 1.95 2.18
CA GLY A 261 -9.86 2.30 0.93
C GLY A 261 -8.95 3.00 -0.09
N MET A 262 -8.00 3.83 0.36
CA MET A 262 -7.01 4.45 -0.52
C MET A 262 -6.03 3.45 -1.17
N ASP A 263 -5.67 2.34 -0.49
CA ASP A 263 -4.82 1.29 -1.07
C ASP A 263 -5.52 0.52 -2.18
N GLU A 264 -6.81 0.19 -2.00
CA GLU A 264 -7.58 -0.53 -3.03
C GLU A 264 -7.63 0.27 -4.35
N GLU A 265 -7.89 1.59 -4.27
CA GLU A 265 -7.99 2.45 -5.46
C GLU A 265 -6.62 2.81 -6.08
N HIS A 266 -5.61 3.18 -5.27
CA HIS A 266 -4.37 3.82 -5.74
C HIS A 266 -3.07 3.03 -5.48
N GLY A 267 -3.12 1.99 -4.64
CA GLY A 267 -1.96 1.24 -4.16
C GLY A 267 -1.28 1.88 -2.94
N GLY A 268 -0.97 1.05 -1.94
CA GLY A 268 -0.47 1.44 -0.63
C GLY A 268 0.96 1.98 -0.58
N GLY A 269 1.72 1.98 -1.68
CA GLY A 269 3.12 2.38 -1.70
C GLY A 269 3.39 3.83 -1.27
N SER A 270 2.41 4.74 -1.43
CA SER A 270 2.48 6.11 -0.89
C SER A 270 1.87 6.29 0.51
N LEU A 271 1.18 5.29 1.05
CA LEU A 271 0.44 5.39 2.31
C LEU A 271 1.29 5.10 3.56
N ALA A 272 2.46 4.47 3.39
CA ALA A 272 3.33 4.09 4.50
C ALA A 272 3.66 5.25 5.48
N PRO A 273 3.97 6.49 5.04
CA PRO A 273 4.19 7.61 5.97
C PRO A 273 2.93 8.01 6.75
N ALA A 274 1.76 8.03 6.09
CA ALA A 274 0.50 8.40 6.72
C ALA A 274 0.05 7.35 7.76
N ALA A 275 0.12 6.06 7.42
CA ALA A 275 -0.21 4.98 8.35
C ALA A 275 0.78 4.90 9.53
N THR A 276 2.07 5.16 9.30
CA THR A 276 3.06 5.19 10.39
C THR A 276 2.82 6.38 11.33
N ALA A 277 2.44 7.55 10.80
CA ALA A 277 2.06 8.71 11.62
C ALA A 277 0.77 8.46 12.40
N HIS A 278 -0.26 7.87 11.78
CA HIS A 278 -1.51 7.47 12.42
C HIS A 278 -1.26 6.47 13.56
N LEU A 279 -0.52 5.40 13.29
CA LEU A 279 -0.11 4.43 14.30
C LEU A 279 0.63 5.09 15.47
N GLY A 280 1.54 6.03 15.19
CA GLY A 280 2.24 6.81 16.22
C GLY A 280 1.31 7.59 17.15
N VAL A 281 0.19 8.13 16.63
CA VAL A 281 -0.85 8.78 17.44
C VAL A 281 -1.58 7.76 18.33
N VAL A 282 -2.01 6.62 17.77
CA VAL A 282 -2.73 5.59 18.54
C VAL A 282 -1.83 5.00 19.65
N VAL A 283 -0.58 4.72 19.33
CA VAL A 283 0.45 4.24 20.28
C VAL A 283 0.75 5.29 21.36
N GLY A 284 0.80 6.57 21.00
CA GLY A 284 0.97 7.66 21.96
C GLY A 284 -0.17 7.71 22.99
N LEU A 285 -1.42 7.50 22.54
CA LEU A 285 -2.59 7.42 23.42
C LEU A 285 -2.56 6.17 24.32
N LEU A 286 -2.20 4.99 23.79
CA LEU A 286 -2.01 3.78 24.61
C LEU A 286 -0.93 3.93 25.68
N ARG A 287 0.17 4.62 25.36
CA ARG A 287 1.30 4.77 26.27
C ARG A 287 1.08 5.85 27.33
N GLY A 288 0.44 6.96 26.97
CA GLY A 288 0.38 8.17 27.79
C GLY A 288 -1.01 8.69 28.16
N GLY A 289 -2.10 8.13 27.62
CA GLY A 289 -3.47 8.52 27.95
C GLY A 289 -3.95 7.93 29.29
N SER A 290 -5.03 8.49 29.82
CA SER A 290 -5.79 7.91 30.94
C SER A 290 -7.08 7.27 30.41
N TYR A 291 -7.39 6.03 30.79
CA TYR A 291 -8.53 5.29 30.26
C TYR A 291 -8.93 4.08 31.13
N ASP A 292 -10.22 3.72 31.06
CA ASP A 292 -10.76 2.52 31.68
C ASP A 292 -10.47 1.25 30.86
N ALA A 293 -10.82 0.08 31.41
CA ALA A 293 -10.51 -1.21 30.79
C ALA A 293 -11.28 -1.46 29.47
N GLY A 294 -12.47 -0.84 29.29
CA GLY A 294 -13.23 -0.95 28.05
C GLY A 294 -12.58 -0.15 26.93
N THR A 295 -12.34 1.13 27.18
CA THR A 295 -11.68 2.07 26.26
C THR A 295 -10.28 1.60 25.89
N GLY A 296 -9.53 1.04 26.85
CA GLY A 296 -8.20 0.49 26.58
C GLY A 296 -8.19 -0.75 25.70
N ARG A 297 -9.16 -1.67 25.86
CA ARG A 297 -9.34 -2.81 24.91
C ARG A 297 -9.67 -2.32 23.50
N GLU A 298 -10.59 -1.36 23.38
CA GLU A 298 -10.91 -0.77 22.08
C GLU A 298 -9.72 -0.07 21.42
N LEU A 299 -8.94 0.68 22.20
CA LEU A 299 -7.76 1.37 21.71
C LEU A 299 -6.65 0.39 21.32
N ALA A 300 -6.50 -0.72 22.05
CA ALA A 300 -5.61 -1.82 21.68
C ALA A 300 -6.04 -2.50 20.37
N ALA A 301 -7.35 -2.75 20.18
CA ALA A 301 -7.89 -3.29 18.92
C ALA A 301 -7.55 -2.37 17.73
N VAL A 302 -7.73 -1.05 17.90
CA VAL A 302 -7.42 -0.04 16.88
C VAL A 302 -5.93 0.04 16.60
N ALA A 303 -5.07 -0.08 17.63
CA ALA A 303 -3.63 -0.07 17.46
C ALA A 303 -3.11 -1.31 16.72
N ALA A 304 -3.66 -2.50 17.03
CA ALA A 304 -3.30 -3.73 16.34
C ALA A 304 -3.69 -3.70 14.85
N ASP A 305 -4.90 -3.21 14.51
CA ASP A 305 -5.32 -3.04 13.12
C ASP A 305 -4.51 -1.95 12.39
N ALA A 306 -4.30 -0.78 13.01
CA ALA A 306 -3.45 0.28 12.46
C ALA A 306 -2.01 -0.19 12.24
N ALA A 307 -1.48 -1.04 13.12
CA ALA A 307 -0.16 -1.67 12.96
C ALA A 307 -0.15 -2.70 11.82
N GLY A 308 -1.23 -3.45 11.64
CA GLY A 308 -1.44 -4.32 10.48
C GLY A 308 -1.41 -3.56 9.15
N GLN A 309 -2.15 -2.45 9.05
CA GLN A 309 -2.15 -1.59 7.86
C GLN A 309 -0.80 -0.89 7.64
N ALA A 310 -0.16 -0.39 8.70
CA ALA A 310 1.18 0.16 8.59
C ALA A 310 2.17 -0.89 8.09
N ALA A 311 2.19 -2.09 8.65
CA ALA A 311 3.04 -3.20 8.22
C ALA A 311 2.82 -3.56 6.74
N TRP A 312 1.56 -3.59 6.29
CA TRP A 312 1.18 -3.81 4.89
C TRP A 312 1.75 -2.73 3.97
N PHE A 313 1.57 -1.43 4.27
CA PHE A 313 2.09 -0.35 3.43
C PHE A 313 3.62 -0.23 3.46
N GLN A 314 4.29 -0.64 4.54
CA GLN A 314 5.75 -0.75 4.54
C GLN A 314 6.22 -1.79 3.49
N VAL A 315 5.50 -2.90 3.30
CA VAL A 315 5.77 -3.85 2.20
C VAL A 315 5.44 -3.24 0.84
N GLU A 316 4.28 -2.61 0.68
CA GLU A 316 3.85 -2.01 -0.60
C GLU A 316 4.70 -0.81 -1.04
N SER A 317 5.40 -0.15 -0.11
CA SER A 317 6.39 0.91 -0.39
C SER A 317 7.80 0.38 -0.65
N GLY A 318 7.97 -0.95 -0.70
CA GLY A 318 9.23 -1.61 -1.04
C GLY A 318 10.24 -1.69 0.10
N ARG A 319 9.85 -1.43 1.36
CA ARG A 319 10.73 -1.64 2.51
C ARG A 319 10.93 -3.13 2.81
N PRO A 320 12.03 -3.53 3.48
CA PRO A 320 12.28 -4.92 3.83
C PRO A 320 11.15 -5.52 4.70
N VAL A 321 10.61 -6.67 4.26
CA VAL A 321 9.51 -7.40 4.92
C VAL A 321 9.82 -7.75 6.40
N ALA A 322 11.11 -7.84 6.76
CA ALA A 322 11.55 -8.05 8.14
C ALA A 322 10.98 -7.00 9.13
N ALA A 323 10.95 -5.72 8.76
CA ALA A 323 10.42 -4.65 9.62
C ALA A 323 8.90 -4.79 9.81
N SER A 324 8.17 -5.10 8.74
CA SER A 324 6.72 -5.37 8.80
C SER A 324 6.39 -6.58 9.67
N LEU A 325 7.14 -7.68 9.55
CA LEU A 325 6.96 -8.87 10.40
C LEU A 325 7.20 -8.56 11.88
N ARG A 326 8.24 -7.78 12.22
CA ARG A 326 8.51 -7.36 13.61
C ARG A 326 7.40 -6.49 14.17
N LEU A 327 6.87 -5.55 13.38
CA LEU A 327 5.72 -4.75 13.80
C LEU A 327 4.49 -5.64 14.04
N LEU A 328 4.24 -6.63 13.19
CA LEU A 328 3.12 -7.57 13.36
C LEU A 328 3.27 -8.47 14.60
N LEU A 329 4.50 -8.89 14.96
CA LEU A 329 4.74 -9.65 16.19
C LEU A 329 4.49 -8.80 17.46
N ALA A 330 4.78 -7.51 17.42
CA ALA A 330 4.39 -6.58 18.48
C ALA A 330 2.87 -6.33 18.51
N ALA A 331 2.27 -6.13 17.34
CA ALA A 331 0.83 -5.95 17.17
C ALA A 331 0.01 -7.16 17.66
N LEU A 332 0.54 -8.38 17.54
CA LEU A 332 -0.14 -9.59 18.01
C LEU A 332 -0.28 -9.62 19.53
N ARG A 333 0.73 -9.11 20.26
CA ARG A 333 0.64 -8.94 21.73
C ARG A 333 -0.40 -7.89 22.09
N VAL A 334 -0.50 -6.80 21.32
CA VAL A 334 -1.53 -5.76 21.54
C VAL A 334 -2.93 -6.26 21.15
N ALA A 335 -3.05 -7.13 20.16
CA ALA A 335 -4.30 -7.81 19.83
C ALA A 335 -4.77 -8.76 20.94
N HIS A 336 -3.84 -9.35 21.71
CA HIS A 336 -4.18 -10.11 22.93
C HIS A 336 -4.76 -9.20 24.02
N VAL A 337 -4.18 -8.01 24.22
CA VAL A 337 -4.69 -7.00 25.17
C VAL A 337 -6.09 -6.50 24.78
N ALA A 338 -6.42 -6.52 23.49
CA ALA A 338 -7.73 -6.10 22.97
C ALA A 338 -8.88 -7.06 23.34
N ASP A 339 -8.58 -8.32 23.67
CA ASP A 339 -9.57 -9.38 23.94
C ASP A 339 -10.57 -9.62 22.79
N ASP A 340 -10.15 -9.38 21.55
CA ASP A 340 -10.89 -9.72 20.32
C ASP A 340 -10.04 -10.63 19.43
N ALA A 341 -10.36 -11.92 19.44
CA ALA A 341 -9.62 -12.93 18.68
C ALA A 341 -9.63 -12.68 17.16
N ARG A 342 -10.63 -11.96 16.62
CA ARG A 342 -10.69 -11.62 15.19
C ARG A 342 -9.62 -10.59 14.81
N VAL A 343 -9.28 -9.67 15.72
CA VAL A 343 -8.16 -8.74 15.53
C VAL A 343 -6.84 -9.51 15.54
N GLY A 344 -6.67 -10.45 16.47
CA GLY A 344 -5.52 -11.36 16.50
C GLY A 344 -5.37 -12.20 15.22
N ALA A 345 -6.47 -12.76 14.72
CA ALA A 345 -6.50 -13.50 13.46
C ALA A 345 -6.13 -12.63 12.24
N GLY A 346 -6.50 -11.34 12.23
CA GLY A 346 -6.06 -10.38 11.20
C GLY A 346 -4.55 -10.14 11.21
N VAL A 347 -3.95 -10.00 12.40
CA VAL A 347 -2.50 -9.86 12.55
C VAL A 347 -1.78 -11.16 12.15
N LEU A 348 -2.31 -12.33 12.53
CA LEU A 348 -1.78 -13.64 12.12
C LEU A 348 -1.90 -13.87 10.60
N LEU A 349 -2.97 -13.41 9.95
CA LEU A 349 -3.09 -13.40 8.50
C LEU A 349 -1.99 -12.55 7.85
N GLY A 350 -1.72 -11.35 8.37
CA GLY A 350 -0.59 -10.51 7.94
C GLY A 350 0.77 -11.20 8.11
N LEU A 351 0.98 -11.89 9.24
CA LEU A 351 2.17 -12.70 9.48
C LEU A 351 2.28 -13.86 8.50
N ALA A 352 1.18 -14.56 8.17
CA ALA A 352 1.16 -15.65 7.22
C ALA A 352 1.51 -15.18 5.79
N VAL A 353 0.99 -14.02 5.37
CA VAL A 353 1.34 -13.37 4.09
C VAL A 353 2.85 -13.06 4.06
N GLY A 354 3.40 -12.47 5.12
CA GLY A 354 4.82 -12.13 5.22
C GLY A 354 5.75 -13.36 5.31
N ALA A 355 5.34 -14.39 6.03
CA ALA A 355 6.03 -15.69 6.10
C ALA A 355 6.06 -16.35 4.72
N CYS A 356 4.95 -16.32 3.99
CA CYS A 356 4.87 -16.83 2.62
C CYS A 356 5.83 -16.06 1.70
N ARG A 357 5.77 -14.71 1.72
CA ARG A 357 6.67 -13.84 0.94
C ARG A 357 8.15 -14.06 1.24
N THR A 358 8.50 -14.39 2.49
CA THR A 358 9.88 -14.68 2.92
C THR A 358 10.32 -16.15 2.76
N GLY A 359 9.52 -16.98 2.08
CA GLY A 359 9.90 -18.37 1.79
C GLY A 359 9.73 -19.34 2.97
N GLN A 360 8.83 -19.05 3.91
CA GLN A 360 8.56 -19.86 5.10
C GLN A 360 7.16 -20.50 5.03
N PRO A 361 6.94 -21.51 4.17
CA PRO A 361 5.61 -22.06 3.93
C PRO A 361 5.06 -22.88 5.10
N VAL A 362 5.92 -23.48 5.94
CA VAL A 362 5.49 -24.14 7.19
C VAL A 362 4.87 -23.11 8.14
N ALA A 363 5.57 -22.00 8.40
CA ALA A 363 5.05 -20.91 9.22
C ALA A 363 3.75 -20.33 8.64
N THR A 364 3.64 -20.25 7.31
CA THR A 364 2.40 -19.80 6.63
C THR A 364 1.20 -20.67 6.98
N VAL A 365 1.35 -22.01 6.96
CA VAL A 365 0.31 -22.97 7.35
C VAL A 365 -0.03 -22.81 8.83
N ASP A 366 1.00 -22.81 9.70
CA ASP A 366 0.81 -22.81 11.15
C ASP A 366 0.15 -21.51 11.64
N LEU A 367 0.54 -20.35 11.09
CA LEU A 367 -0.05 -19.04 11.40
C LEU A 367 -1.51 -18.96 10.95
N ALA A 368 -1.81 -19.38 9.71
CA ALA A 368 -3.18 -19.38 9.19
C ALA A 368 -4.10 -20.33 9.97
N ARG A 369 -3.57 -21.50 10.37
CA ARG A 369 -4.31 -22.48 11.17
C ARG A 369 -4.54 -21.99 12.61
N ALA A 370 -3.55 -21.40 13.26
CA ALA A 370 -3.71 -20.83 14.59
C ALA A 370 -4.81 -19.76 14.62
N ALA A 371 -4.83 -18.87 13.61
CA ALA A 371 -5.87 -17.86 13.45
C ALA A 371 -7.28 -18.46 13.27
N ARG A 372 -7.40 -19.55 12.50
CA ARG A 372 -8.67 -20.26 12.31
C ARG A 372 -9.16 -20.93 13.60
N GLU A 373 -8.28 -21.62 14.31
CA GLU A 373 -8.62 -22.29 15.56
C GLU A 373 -9.07 -21.28 16.62
N GLY A 374 -8.31 -20.20 16.80
CA GLY A 374 -8.64 -19.11 17.73
C GLY A 374 -9.86 -18.29 17.35
N THR A 375 -10.43 -18.47 16.14
CA THR A 375 -11.68 -17.81 15.70
C THR A 375 -12.78 -18.78 15.31
N ARG A 376 -12.66 -20.07 15.65
CA ARG A 376 -13.58 -21.12 15.18
C ARG A 376 -15.02 -20.97 15.68
N GLU A 377 -15.21 -20.34 16.84
CA GLU A 377 -16.51 -20.17 17.51
C GLU A 377 -17.30 -18.96 16.95
N TYR A 378 -16.65 -18.07 16.19
CA TYR A 378 -17.29 -16.87 15.62
C TYR A 378 -17.95 -17.18 14.28
N ASP A 379 -19.10 -16.56 14.01
CA ASP A 379 -19.71 -16.57 12.68
C ASP A 379 -19.01 -15.59 11.73
N ALA A 380 -17.79 -15.95 11.33
CA ALA A 380 -16.92 -15.18 10.43
C ALA A 380 -16.44 -16.03 9.21
N PRO A 381 -17.36 -16.56 8.38
CA PRO A 381 -17.03 -17.37 7.20
C PRO A 381 -16.09 -16.70 6.20
N ALA A 382 -16.17 -15.39 5.97
CA ALA A 382 -15.26 -14.70 5.05
C ALA A 382 -13.83 -14.60 5.63
N LEU A 383 -13.70 -14.39 6.95
CA LEU A 383 -12.40 -14.48 7.65
C LEU A 383 -11.81 -15.89 7.51
N HIS A 384 -12.61 -16.93 7.80
CA HIS A 384 -12.15 -18.32 7.69
C HIS A 384 -11.76 -18.69 6.25
N ALA A 385 -12.51 -18.24 5.25
CA ALA A 385 -12.18 -18.41 3.83
C ALA A 385 -10.85 -17.74 3.47
N ALA A 386 -10.64 -16.49 3.89
CA ALA A 386 -9.38 -15.77 3.67
C ALA A 386 -8.19 -16.52 4.29
N LEU A 387 -8.32 -16.99 5.54
CA LEU A 387 -7.29 -17.78 6.21
C LEU A 387 -7.02 -19.13 5.50
N LEU A 388 -8.07 -19.84 5.08
CA LEU A 388 -7.96 -21.08 4.31
C LEU A 388 -7.20 -20.90 2.99
N THR A 389 -7.38 -19.78 2.29
CA THR A 389 -6.60 -19.53 1.05
C THR A 389 -5.10 -19.42 1.32
N TRP A 390 -4.67 -18.87 2.45
CA TRP A 390 -3.25 -18.80 2.83
C TRP A 390 -2.73 -20.12 3.43
N GLU A 391 -3.56 -20.88 4.13
CA GLU A 391 -3.24 -22.26 4.52
C GLU A 391 -2.99 -23.14 3.26
N ALA A 392 -3.88 -23.05 2.26
CA ALA A 392 -3.70 -23.69 0.95
C ALA A 392 -2.43 -23.22 0.25
N ARG A 393 -2.14 -21.91 0.27
CA ARG A 393 -0.93 -21.31 -0.30
C ARG A 393 0.36 -21.88 0.31
N GLY A 394 0.37 -22.06 1.63
CA GLY A 394 1.46 -22.69 2.36
C GLY A 394 1.61 -24.18 2.01
N HIS A 395 0.49 -24.93 1.93
CA HIS A 395 0.49 -26.32 1.49
C HIS A 395 1.00 -26.50 0.04
N ALA A 396 0.61 -25.62 -0.88
CA ALA A 396 1.06 -25.66 -2.27
C ALA A 396 2.59 -25.58 -2.38
N ARG A 397 3.19 -24.64 -1.64
CA ARG A 397 4.66 -24.45 -1.55
C ARG A 397 5.41 -25.59 -0.86
N LEU A 398 4.70 -26.47 -0.16
CA LEU A 398 5.24 -27.70 0.42
C LEU A 398 5.01 -28.92 -0.48
N GLY A 399 4.45 -28.76 -1.69
CA GLY A 399 4.07 -29.85 -2.59
C GLY A 399 2.86 -30.66 -2.09
N ARG A 400 2.15 -30.20 -1.05
CA ARG A 400 1.05 -30.92 -0.38
C ARG A 400 -0.26 -30.75 -1.13
N ARG A 401 -0.35 -31.37 -2.32
CA ARG A 401 -1.47 -31.22 -3.27
C ARG A 401 -2.84 -31.50 -2.63
N ARG A 402 -2.98 -32.59 -1.88
CA ARG A 402 -4.27 -33.01 -1.29
C ARG A 402 -4.77 -31.99 -0.27
N GLU A 403 -3.90 -31.51 0.60
CA GLU A 403 -4.21 -30.51 1.62
C GLU A 403 -4.48 -29.14 0.99
N THR A 404 -3.75 -28.78 -0.06
CA THR A 404 -3.99 -27.57 -0.86
C THR A 404 -5.41 -27.56 -1.43
N LEU A 405 -5.80 -28.62 -2.16
CA LEU A 405 -7.11 -28.71 -2.80
C LEU A 405 -8.25 -28.78 -1.77
N ARG A 406 -8.04 -29.47 -0.64
CA ARG A 406 -9.01 -29.50 0.47
C ARG A 406 -9.24 -28.11 1.06
N ALA A 407 -8.18 -27.35 1.32
CA ALA A 407 -8.28 -26.01 1.89
C ALA A 407 -8.92 -25.01 0.91
N LEU A 408 -8.63 -25.12 -0.39
CA LEU A 408 -9.30 -24.31 -1.43
C LEU A 408 -10.79 -24.64 -1.57
N GLY A 409 -11.18 -25.92 -1.51
CA GLY A 409 -12.59 -26.33 -1.54
C GLY A 409 -13.39 -25.72 -0.39
N LEU A 410 -12.88 -25.85 0.84
CA LEU A 410 -13.50 -25.24 2.03
C LEU A 410 -13.55 -23.71 1.94
N ALA A 411 -12.52 -23.06 1.37
CA ALA A 411 -12.53 -21.61 1.16
C ALA A 411 -13.60 -21.18 0.14
N ALA A 412 -13.82 -21.97 -0.91
CA ALA A 412 -14.87 -21.73 -1.89
C ALA A 412 -16.28 -21.91 -1.30
N GLU A 413 -16.51 -22.98 -0.53
CA GLU A 413 -17.78 -23.21 0.18
C GLU A 413 -18.14 -22.05 1.12
N LEU A 414 -17.17 -21.58 1.92
CA LEU A 414 -17.36 -20.43 2.81
C LEU A 414 -17.53 -19.11 2.05
N CYS A 415 -16.86 -18.92 0.92
CA CYS A 415 -17.07 -17.76 0.06
C CYS A 415 -18.49 -17.74 -0.55
N VAL A 416 -19.05 -18.90 -0.90
CA VAL A 416 -20.43 -19.04 -1.38
C VAL A 416 -21.45 -18.79 -0.26
N ARG A 417 -21.13 -19.18 0.99
CA ARG A 417 -21.95 -18.85 2.17
C ARG A 417 -22.11 -17.33 2.40
N GLY A 418 -21.14 -16.53 1.95
CA GLY A 418 -21.13 -15.09 2.15
C GLY A 418 -20.63 -14.68 3.53
N ARG A 419 -20.87 -13.42 3.92
CA ARG A 419 -20.44 -12.85 5.22
C ARG A 419 -21.37 -13.28 6.35
N GLY A 420 -20.79 -13.65 7.49
CA GLY A 420 -21.53 -13.96 8.73
C GLY A 420 -21.82 -12.73 9.59
N GLY A 421 -22.42 -12.97 10.76
CA GLY A 421 -22.81 -11.91 11.70
C GLY A 421 -21.66 -11.25 12.46
N GLU A 422 -20.50 -11.91 12.54
CA GLU A 422 -19.38 -11.51 13.41
C GLU A 422 -18.10 -11.15 12.66
N GLU A 423 -18.19 -10.93 11.35
CA GLU A 423 -17.04 -10.63 10.50
C GLU A 423 -16.26 -9.39 10.97
N PRO A 424 -14.92 -9.43 10.98
CA PRO A 424 -14.13 -8.24 11.24
C PRO A 424 -14.38 -7.14 10.18
N GLN A 425 -14.57 -5.91 10.65
CA GLN A 425 -14.77 -4.71 9.81
C GLN A 425 -13.61 -4.44 8.84
N TRP A 426 -12.38 -4.72 9.26
CA TRP A 426 -11.16 -4.47 8.48
C TRP A 426 -11.00 -5.43 7.29
N LEU A 427 -11.75 -6.53 7.25
CA LEU A 427 -11.64 -7.56 6.22
C LEU A 427 -12.39 -7.11 4.95
N PRO A 428 -11.67 -6.87 3.83
CA PRO A 428 -12.32 -6.48 2.59
C PRO A 428 -13.34 -7.53 2.12
N PRO A 429 -14.33 -7.16 1.30
CA PRO A 429 -15.15 -8.15 0.61
C PRO A 429 -14.28 -9.17 -0.11
N LEU A 430 -14.51 -10.45 0.21
CA LEU A 430 -13.90 -11.60 -0.44
C LEU A 430 -14.91 -12.15 -1.44
N GLY A 431 -14.53 -12.22 -2.71
CA GLY A 431 -15.38 -12.74 -3.78
C GLY A 431 -14.78 -13.95 -4.49
N GLU A 432 -15.56 -14.53 -5.40
CA GLU A 432 -15.13 -15.68 -6.22
C GLU A 432 -13.80 -15.41 -6.94
N GLY A 433 -13.59 -14.20 -7.45
CA GLY A 433 -12.34 -13.78 -8.08
C GLY A 433 -11.12 -13.82 -7.16
N ASP A 434 -11.28 -13.62 -5.85
CA ASP A 434 -10.18 -13.73 -4.87
C ASP A 434 -9.85 -15.19 -4.58
N ILE A 435 -10.87 -16.04 -4.41
CA ILE A 435 -10.70 -17.50 -4.27
C ILE A 435 -9.97 -18.05 -5.49
N GLN A 436 -10.32 -17.59 -6.69
CA GLN A 436 -9.66 -18.01 -7.94
C GLN A 436 -8.24 -17.47 -8.09
N ALA A 437 -7.98 -16.23 -7.68
CA ALA A 437 -6.63 -15.68 -7.64
C ALA A 437 -5.72 -16.53 -6.74
N GLN A 438 -6.24 -16.99 -5.60
CA GLN A 438 -5.51 -17.85 -4.67
C GLN A 438 -5.40 -19.30 -5.17
N ALA A 439 -6.47 -19.88 -5.74
CA ALA A 439 -6.47 -21.23 -6.29
C ALA A 439 -5.49 -21.36 -7.46
N GLY A 440 -5.60 -20.50 -8.47
CA GLY A 440 -4.67 -20.46 -9.60
C GLY A 440 -3.24 -20.16 -9.17
N SER A 441 -3.06 -19.33 -8.13
CA SER A 441 -1.75 -19.16 -7.50
C SER A 441 -1.22 -20.45 -6.89
N CYS A 442 -2.03 -21.21 -6.16
CA CYS A 442 -1.65 -22.51 -5.58
C CYS A 442 -1.28 -23.53 -6.67
N HIS A 443 -2.05 -23.60 -7.75
CA HIS A 443 -1.71 -24.44 -8.91
C HIS A 443 -0.38 -24.04 -9.55
N LEU A 444 -0.04 -22.75 -9.63
CA LEU A 444 1.28 -22.31 -10.13
C LEU A 444 2.43 -22.82 -9.26
N ASP A 445 2.27 -22.75 -7.93
CA ASP A 445 3.29 -23.21 -6.97
C ASP A 445 3.36 -24.75 -6.87
N LEU A 446 2.29 -25.47 -7.24
CA LEU A 446 2.25 -26.94 -7.39
C LEU A 446 2.82 -27.44 -8.73
N GLY A 447 3.07 -26.57 -9.71
CA GLY A 447 3.50 -26.94 -11.06
C GLY A 447 2.38 -27.21 -12.08
N ASP A 448 1.10 -27.04 -11.69
CA ASP A 448 -0.06 -27.21 -12.57
C ASP A 448 -0.27 -25.98 -13.48
N HIS A 449 0.72 -25.64 -14.31
CA HIS A 449 0.78 -24.35 -14.99
C HIS A 449 -0.44 -24.05 -15.90
N ARG A 450 -1.10 -25.07 -16.46
CA ARG A 450 -2.32 -24.92 -17.28
C ARG A 450 -3.52 -24.46 -16.45
N GLU A 451 -3.75 -25.13 -15.33
CA GLU A 451 -4.83 -24.81 -14.40
C GLU A 451 -4.59 -23.46 -13.72
N ALA A 452 -3.32 -23.18 -13.39
CA ALA A 452 -2.90 -21.89 -12.88
C ALA A 452 -3.26 -20.73 -13.80
N ALA A 453 -2.89 -20.80 -15.09
CA ALA A 453 -3.22 -19.77 -16.07
C ALA A 453 -4.75 -19.58 -16.18
N HIS A 454 -5.51 -20.67 -16.33
CA HIS A 454 -6.97 -20.63 -16.45
C HIS A 454 -7.65 -19.92 -15.26
N LEU A 455 -7.33 -20.33 -14.04
CA LEU A 455 -7.92 -19.75 -12.82
C LEU A 455 -7.48 -18.30 -12.58
N LEU A 456 -6.25 -17.94 -12.92
CA LEU A 456 -5.73 -16.57 -12.77
C LEU A 456 -6.32 -15.61 -13.81
N ASP A 457 -6.58 -16.08 -15.03
CA ASP A 457 -7.30 -15.31 -16.05
C ASP A 457 -8.77 -15.10 -15.64
N LEU A 458 -9.42 -16.14 -15.12
CA LEU A 458 -10.80 -16.06 -14.62
C LEU A 458 -10.91 -15.10 -13.42
N ALA A 459 -9.95 -15.16 -12.49
CA ALA A 459 -9.81 -14.17 -11.42
C ALA A 459 -9.67 -12.73 -11.94
N ALA A 460 -8.81 -12.51 -12.94
CA ALA A 460 -8.57 -11.18 -13.52
C ALA A 460 -9.80 -10.58 -14.23
N THR A 461 -10.75 -11.42 -14.68
CA THR A 461 -12.05 -10.96 -15.24
C THR A 461 -13.11 -10.71 -14.17
N ARG A 462 -13.09 -11.43 -13.05
CA ARG A 462 -14.10 -11.36 -11.98
C ARG A 462 -13.76 -10.38 -10.85
N LEU A 463 -12.50 -9.98 -10.71
CA LEU A 463 -12.09 -8.93 -9.78
C LEU A 463 -12.65 -7.58 -10.22
N GLY A 464 -13.55 -7.03 -9.41
CA GLY A 464 -14.31 -5.81 -9.70
C GLY A 464 -13.49 -4.50 -9.71
N PRO A 465 -14.14 -3.37 -10.03
CA PRO A 465 -13.52 -2.04 -9.92
C PRO A 465 -13.02 -1.81 -8.49
N GLY A 466 -11.86 -1.15 -8.35
CA GLY A 466 -11.18 -0.98 -7.07
C GLY A 466 -10.27 -2.16 -6.66
N ARG A 467 -10.24 -3.28 -7.41
CA ARG A 467 -9.32 -4.41 -7.13
C ARG A 467 -8.08 -4.42 -8.04
N SER A 468 -7.61 -3.23 -8.42
CA SER A 468 -6.50 -3.01 -9.37
C SER A 468 -5.24 -3.81 -9.02
N ARG A 469 -4.78 -3.74 -7.76
CA ARG A 469 -3.61 -4.48 -7.26
C ARG A 469 -3.79 -6.00 -7.37
N ALA A 470 -4.93 -6.53 -6.92
CA ALA A 470 -5.23 -7.96 -6.99
C ALA A 470 -5.30 -8.47 -8.44
N ARG A 471 -5.93 -7.70 -9.34
CA ARG A 471 -6.01 -8.03 -10.78
C ARG A 471 -4.64 -8.00 -11.44
N GLY A 472 -3.81 -7.00 -11.15
CA GLY A 472 -2.43 -6.94 -11.64
C GLY A 472 -1.59 -8.14 -11.19
N LEU A 473 -1.72 -8.54 -9.92
CA LEU A 473 -1.05 -9.73 -9.38
C LEU A 473 -1.55 -11.03 -10.04
N ALA A 474 -2.85 -11.17 -10.28
CA ALA A 474 -3.42 -12.31 -10.98
C ALA A 474 -2.88 -12.41 -12.42
N LEU A 475 -2.88 -11.32 -13.18
CA LEU A 475 -2.32 -11.25 -14.54
C LEU A 475 -0.82 -11.56 -14.55
N ALA A 476 -0.02 -10.93 -13.69
CA ALA A 476 1.42 -11.21 -13.60
C ALA A 476 1.70 -12.70 -13.32
N ARG A 477 0.92 -13.33 -12.45
CA ARG A 477 1.07 -14.76 -12.16
C ARG A 477 0.54 -15.66 -13.29
N SER A 478 -0.49 -15.25 -14.03
CA SER A 478 -0.93 -15.95 -15.25
C SER A 478 0.16 -15.94 -16.32
N ALA A 479 0.81 -14.79 -16.55
CA ALA A 479 1.95 -14.71 -17.45
C ALA A 479 3.14 -15.60 -17.00
N GLN A 480 3.45 -15.65 -15.69
CA GLN A 480 4.44 -16.59 -15.15
C GLN A 480 4.06 -18.06 -15.46
N ALA A 481 2.78 -18.42 -15.35
CA ALA A 481 2.28 -19.75 -15.67
C ALA A 481 2.41 -20.08 -17.17
N ARG A 482 2.06 -19.14 -18.06
CA ARG A 482 2.19 -19.29 -19.52
C ARG A 482 3.63 -19.45 -20.00
N LEU A 483 4.59 -18.70 -19.41
CA LEU A 483 6.02 -18.93 -19.64
C LEU A 483 6.44 -20.36 -19.31
N ARG A 484 5.94 -20.91 -18.19
CA ARG A 484 6.24 -22.30 -17.78
C ARG A 484 5.55 -23.36 -18.63
N LEU A 485 4.48 -23.01 -19.35
CA LEU A 485 3.84 -23.87 -20.36
C LEU A 485 4.55 -23.86 -21.72
N GLY A 486 5.46 -22.93 -21.96
CA GLY A 486 6.03 -22.70 -23.29
C GLY A 486 5.13 -21.87 -24.22
N ASP A 487 4.25 -21.04 -23.66
CA ASP A 487 3.47 -20.04 -24.39
C ASP A 487 4.05 -18.63 -24.16
N PRO A 488 5.08 -18.21 -24.92
CA PRO A 488 5.69 -16.90 -24.76
C PRO A 488 4.81 -15.75 -25.27
N GLN A 489 3.93 -16.00 -26.25
CA GLN A 489 3.07 -14.97 -26.84
C GLN A 489 1.94 -14.61 -25.88
N GLY A 490 1.19 -15.60 -25.38
CA GLY A 490 0.17 -15.37 -24.37
C GLY A 490 0.78 -14.89 -23.05
N ALA A 491 2.01 -15.28 -22.71
CA ALA A 491 2.73 -14.68 -21.59
C ALA A 491 3.00 -13.18 -21.79
N TYR A 492 3.47 -12.77 -22.98
CA TYR A 492 3.73 -11.37 -23.32
C TYR A 492 2.47 -10.51 -23.21
N GLU A 493 1.37 -10.94 -23.83
CA GLU A 493 0.11 -10.19 -23.85
C GLU A 493 -0.49 -9.97 -22.45
N THR A 494 -0.45 -11.00 -21.59
CA THR A 494 -0.94 -10.89 -20.22
C THR A 494 0.04 -10.15 -19.30
N ALA A 495 1.35 -10.24 -19.54
CA ALA A 495 2.34 -9.47 -18.81
C ALA A 495 2.26 -7.96 -19.14
N ASP A 496 1.99 -7.60 -20.39
CA ASP A 496 1.75 -6.20 -20.80
C ASP A 496 0.53 -5.61 -20.07
N GLN A 497 -0.58 -6.36 -19.96
CA GLN A 497 -1.74 -5.94 -19.16
C GLN A 497 -1.39 -5.73 -17.67
N ALA A 498 -0.56 -6.61 -17.08
CA ALA A 498 -0.08 -6.44 -15.71
C ALA A 498 0.81 -5.19 -15.57
N LEU A 499 1.67 -4.91 -16.55
CA LEU A 499 2.50 -3.69 -16.62
C LEU A 499 1.67 -2.42 -16.75
N GLN A 500 0.60 -2.43 -17.57
CA GLN A 500 -0.31 -1.30 -17.72
C GLN A 500 -1.03 -0.95 -16.40
N ILE A 501 -1.33 -1.95 -15.57
CA ILE A 501 -1.85 -1.73 -14.20
C ILE A 501 -0.73 -1.21 -13.28
N ALA A 502 0.45 -1.84 -13.29
CA ALA A 502 1.59 -1.45 -12.47
C ALA A 502 2.07 0.00 -12.75
N ALA A 503 1.88 0.50 -13.97
CA ALA A 503 2.17 1.89 -14.34
C ALA A 503 1.17 2.92 -13.74
N ARG A 504 0.03 2.48 -13.21
CA ARG A 504 -1.06 3.34 -12.69
C ARG A 504 -1.17 3.35 -11.16
N ILE A 505 -0.62 2.35 -10.47
CA ILE A 505 -0.71 2.20 -9.01
C ILE A 505 0.68 2.06 -8.36
N ARG A 506 0.85 2.58 -7.14
CA ARG A 506 2.12 2.42 -6.39
C ARG A 506 2.06 1.14 -5.54
N SER A 507 2.59 0.04 -6.06
CA SER A 507 2.57 -1.29 -5.40
C SER A 507 3.85 -2.08 -5.66
N ALA A 508 4.74 -2.13 -4.67
CA ALA A 508 6.01 -2.88 -4.76
C ALA A 508 5.81 -4.40 -4.87
N SER A 509 4.71 -4.97 -4.34
CA SER A 509 4.41 -6.41 -4.50
C SER A 509 4.02 -6.75 -5.94
N LEU A 510 3.34 -5.84 -6.66
CA LEU A 510 3.09 -6.00 -8.09
C LEU A 510 4.38 -5.86 -8.91
N GLU A 511 5.20 -4.85 -8.62
CA GLU A 511 6.50 -4.68 -9.29
C GLU A 511 7.42 -5.89 -9.11
N GLU A 512 7.42 -6.52 -7.93
CA GLU A 512 8.14 -7.75 -7.64
C GLU A 512 7.68 -8.94 -8.51
N GLN A 513 6.38 -9.08 -8.76
CA GLN A 513 5.86 -10.15 -9.63
C GLN A 513 6.11 -9.89 -11.13
N VAL A 514 6.23 -8.62 -11.52
CA VAL A 514 6.40 -8.19 -12.92
C VAL A 514 7.87 -8.13 -13.33
N ARG A 515 8.81 -7.81 -12.43
CA ARG A 515 10.25 -7.75 -12.72
C ARG A 515 10.80 -9.00 -13.42
N PRO A 516 10.56 -10.25 -12.94
CA PRO A 516 11.02 -11.45 -13.63
C PRO A 516 10.42 -11.63 -15.04
N LEU A 517 9.22 -11.11 -15.29
CA LEU A 517 8.60 -11.13 -16.62
C LEU A 517 9.33 -10.17 -17.56
N THR A 518 9.71 -8.97 -17.10
CA THR A 518 10.49 -8.02 -17.92
C THR A 518 11.90 -8.50 -18.22
N GLU A 519 12.48 -9.34 -17.37
CA GLU A 519 13.77 -10.02 -17.59
C GLU A 519 13.63 -11.17 -18.59
N ALA A 520 12.57 -11.98 -18.48
CA ALA A 520 12.29 -13.11 -19.37
C ALA A 520 11.75 -12.72 -20.76
N LEU A 521 11.13 -11.54 -20.90
CA LEU A 521 10.50 -11.04 -22.12
C LEU A 521 11.04 -9.63 -22.46
N PRO A 522 12.21 -9.53 -23.13
CA PRO A 522 12.92 -8.26 -23.34
C PRO A 522 12.10 -7.15 -24.02
N GLY A 523 11.14 -7.53 -24.88
CA GLY A 523 10.24 -6.59 -25.55
C GLY A 523 9.19 -5.92 -24.65
N LEU A 524 9.06 -6.32 -23.38
CA LEU A 524 8.20 -5.65 -22.40
C LEU A 524 8.93 -4.46 -21.74
N ALA A 525 10.21 -4.61 -21.42
CA ALA A 525 11.01 -3.54 -20.82
C ALA A 525 11.06 -2.30 -21.71
N GLN A 526 11.11 -2.49 -23.04
CA GLN A 526 11.11 -1.43 -24.04
C GLN A 526 9.79 -0.64 -24.11
N ARG A 527 8.65 -1.24 -23.74
CA ARG A 527 7.34 -0.55 -23.59
C ARG A 527 7.16 0.11 -22.21
N ARG A 528 7.95 -0.28 -21.20
CA ARG A 528 7.95 0.33 -19.86
C ARG A 528 8.71 1.66 -19.84
N SER A 529 9.74 1.79 -20.66
CA SER A 529 10.18 3.11 -21.12
C SER A 529 9.05 3.72 -21.96
N PRO A 530 8.69 5.00 -21.79
CA PRO A 530 7.88 5.67 -22.79
C PRO A 530 8.70 5.66 -24.09
N GLY A 531 8.21 4.93 -25.10
CA GLY A 531 8.79 5.00 -26.44
C GLY A 531 8.78 6.45 -26.94
N PRO A 532 9.72 6.84 -27.82
CA PRO A 532 9.61 8.12 -28.50
C PRO A 532 8.22 8.21 -29.14
N ALA A 533 7.49 9.29 -28.84
CA ALA A 533 6.11 9.42 -29.28
C ALA A 533 6.07 9.76 -30.77
N ASP A 534 5.99 8.72 -31.61
CA ASP A 534 5.73 8.87 -33.04
C ASP A 534 4.32 9.43 -33.27
N ALA A 535 4.30 10.65 -33.85
CA ALA A 535 3.17 11.39 -34.42
C ALA A 535 1.96 11.72 -33.52
#